data_AF-A0A370R4C0-F1
#
_entry.id   AF-A0A370R4C0-F1
#
_cell.length_a   1.000
_cell.length_b   1.000
_cell.length_c   1.000
_cell.angle_alpha   90.00
_cell.angle_beta   90.00
_cell.angle_gamma   90.00
#
_symmetry.space_group_name_H-M   'P 1'
#
loop_
_entity.id
_entity.type
_entity.pdbx_description
1 polymer ?
#
loop_
_entity_poly.entity_id
_entity_poly.type
_entity_poly.pdbx_seq_one_letter_code
_entity_poly.pdbx_strand_id
1 'polypeptide(L)'
;MNAVVSRAVSVLPLIMLLAGCAPKAPGGFSRVEVDAESASVQYRYDIKTVERAAMDADALLYCQGKGYDRADPLPATKGAISGTEKQWYKCEWGAATQAR
;
A
#
# COMPACT_ATOMS: atom_id res chain seq x y z
N MET A 1 0.24 54.99 -25.79
CA MET A 1 -0.37 54.04 -24.83
C MET A 1 -1.15 53.05 -25.66
N ASN A 2 -0.81 51.75 -25.67
CA ASN A 2 -1.63 50.61 -26.12
C ASN A 2 -0.79 49.33 -25.99
N ALA A 3 -0.91 48.62 -24.87
CA ALA A 3 -0.34 47.29 -24.70
C ALA A 3 -1.47 46.27 -24.84
N VAL A 4 -1.43 45.47 -25.91
CA VAL A 4 -2.34 44.34 -26.11
C VAL A 4 -1.94 43.25 -25.12
N VAL A 5 -2.68 43.13 -24.02
CA VAL A 5 -2.49 42.07 -23.02
C VAL A 5 -3.08 40.79 -23.59
N SER A 6 -2.22 39.96 -24.17
CA SER A 6 -2.54 38.61 -24.61
C SER A 6 -3.00 37.78 -23.40
N ARG A 7 -4.27 37.38 -23.37
CA ARG A 7 -4.81 36.50 -22.34
C ARG A 7 -4.26 35.09 -22.56
N ALA A 8 -3.19 34.75 -21.84
CA ALA A 8 -2.76 33.37 -21.71
C ALA A 8 -3.83 32.60 -20.93
N VAL A 9 -4.61 31.78 -21.64
CA VAL A 9 -5.50 30.79 -21.03
C VAL A 9 -4.61 29.65 -20.53
N SER A 10 -4.25 29.70 -19.25
CA SER A 10 -3.55 28.60 -18.58
C SER A 10 -4.51 27.43 -18.38
N VAL A 11 -4.39 26.41 -19.21
CA VAL A 11 -5.12 25.14 -19.07
C VAL A 11 -4.56 24.40 -17.84
N LEU A 12 -5.39 24.20 -16.81
CA LEU A 12 -5.07 23.38 -15.65
C LEU A 12 -4.79 21.93 -16.09
N PRO A 13 -3.65 21.31 -15.71
CA PRO A 13 -3.50 19.87 -15.84
C PRO A 13 -4.34 19.19 -14.75
N LEU A 14 -5.43 18.56 -15.17
CA LEU A 14 -6.25 17.69 -14.34
C LEU A 14 -5.42 16.44 -14.00
N ILE A 15 -4.78 16.41 -12.83
CA ILE A 15 -4.12 15.20 -12.32
C ILE A 15 -5.23 14.23 -11.93
N MET A 16 -5.59 13.35 -12.87
CA MET A 16 -6.35 12.14 -12.57
C MET A 16 -5.52 11.31 -11.60
N LEU A 17 -5.93 11.31 -10.33
CA LEU A 17 -5.55 10.28 -9.37
C LEU A 17 -6.10 8.96 -9.91
N LEU A 18 -5.28 8.25 -10.68
CA LEU A 18 -5.47 6.86 -11.05
C LEU A 18 -5.50 6.06 -9.74
N ALA A 19 -6.68 5.92 -9.13
CA ALA A 19 -6.91 4.89 -8.14
C ALA A 19 -6.61 3.57 -8.84
N GLY A 20 -5.43 3.01 -8.54
CA GLY A 20 -4.93 1.81 -9.19
C GLY A 20 -6.00 0.72 -9.13
N CYS A 21 -6.33 0.18 -10.30
CA CYS A 21 -7.03 -1.09 -10.38
C CYS A 21 -6.03 -2.14 -9.87
N ALA A 22 -5.85 -2.22 -8.55
CA ALA A 22 -4.98 -3.22 -7.94
C ALA A 22 -5.54 -4.57 -8.39
N PRO A 23 -4.80 -5.36 -9.18
CA PRO A 23 -5.28 -6.67 -9.58
C PRO A 23 -5.62 -7.43 -8.30
N LYS A 24 -6.85 -7.96 -8.23
CA LYS A 24 -7.21 -8.90 -7.16
C LYS A 24 -6.18 -10.02 -7.23
N ALA A 25 -5.26 -10.04 -6.27
CA ALA A 25 -4.26 -11.08 -6.21
C ALA A 25 -4.99 -12.43 -6.04
N PRO A 26 -4.61 -13.48 -6.79
CA PRO A 26 -5.04 -14.82 -6.44
C PRO A 26 -4.60 -15.07 -4.98
N GLY A 27 -5.53 -15.51 -4.12
CA GLY A 27 -5.28 -15.67 -2.68
C GLY A 27 -6.21 -14.88 -1.74
N GLY A 28 -7.21 -14.16 -2.25
CA GLY A 28 -8.28 -13.60 -1.40
C GLY A 28 -7.89 -12.33 -0.61
N PHE A 29 -6.78 -11.68 -0.98
CA PHE A 29 -6.31 -10.43 -0.39
C PHE A 29 -5.96 -9.38 -1.46
N SER A 30 -5.81 -8.13 -1.02
CA SER A 30 -5.33 -7.03 -1.87
C SER A 30 -4.58 -6.01 -1.01
N ARG A 31 -3.45 -5.51 -1.53
CA ARG A 31 -2.79 -4.32 -0.98
C ARG A 31 -3.72 -3.12 -1.19
N VAL A 32 -4.02 -2.39 -0.13
CA VAL A 32 -4.95 -1.25 -0.17
C VAL A 32 -4.31 0.08 0.20
N GLU A 33 -3.21 0.04 0.96
CA GLU A 33 -2.54 1.24 1.41
C GLU A 33 -1.06 0.94 1.68
N VAL A 34 -0.23 1.96 1.48
CA VAL A 34 1.19 1.96 1.83
C VAL A 34 1.47 3.25 2.56
N ASP A 35 2.08 3.15 3.74
CA ASP A 35 2.58 4.30 4.47
C ASP A 35 4.12 4.27 4.45
N ALA A 36 4.70 5.24 3.75
CA ALA A 36 6.14 5.37 3.61
C ALA A 36 6.80 5.91 4.89
N GLU A 37 6.09 6.70 5.70
CA GLU A 37 6.65 7.29 6.92
C GLU A 37 6.84 6.23 8.00
N SER A 38 5.87 5.33 8.16
CA SER A 38 5.94 4.22 9.11
C SER A 38 6.51 2.92 8.53
N ALA A 39 6.96 2.95 7.26
CA ALA A 39 7.41 1.78 6.51
C ALA A 39 6.43 0.60 6.64
N SER A 40 5.16 0.82 6.34
CA SER A 40 4.12 -0.19 6.52
C SER A 40 3.24 -0.36 5.27
N VAL A 41 2.61 -1.54 5.16
CA VAL A 41 1.70 -1.89 4.08
C VAL A 41 0.42 -2.48 4.66
N GLN A 42 -0.74 -2.02 4.18
CA GLN A 42 -2.06 -2.51 4.58
C GLN A 42 -2.61 -3.46 3.53
N TYR A 43 -3.14 -4.58 4.00
CA TYR A 43 -3.93 -5.51 3.22
C TYR A 43 -5.38 -5.45 3.65
N ARG A 44 -6.28 -5.64 2.68
CA ARG A 44 -7.67 -6.04 2.92
C ARG A 44 -7.87 -7.45 2.39
N TYR A 45 -8.55 -8.30 3.15
CA TYR A 45 -8.78 -9.69 2.76
C TYR A 45 -10.15 -10.19 3.19
N ASP A 46 -10.65 -11.19 2.48
CA ASP A 46 -11.88 -11.91 2.83
C ASP A 46 -11.54 -13.04 3.83
N ILE A 47 -12.19 -13.03 4.99
CA ILE A 47 -11.82 -13.91 6.11
C ILE A 47 -12.03 -15.40 5.83
N LYS A 48 -12.83 -15.76 4.82
CA LYS A 48 -13.14 -17.16 4.48
C LYS A 48 -12.24 -17.71 3.39
N THR A 49 -11.69 -16.83 2.56
CA THR A 49 -10.98 -17.22 1.34
C THR A 49 -9.53 -16.78 1.32
N VAL A 50 -9.09 -16.00 2.31
CA VAL A 50 -7.70 -15.54 2.40
C VAL A 50 -6.73 -16.70 2.55
N GLU A 51 -5.72 -16.73 1.68
CA GLU A 51 -4.53 -17.52 1.87
C GLU A 51 -3.52 -16.71 2.69
N ARG A 52 -3.55 -16.86 4.01
CA ARG A 52 -2.71 -16.06 4.92
C ARG A 52 -1.21 -16.19 4.63
N ALA A 53 -0.73 -17.39 4.30
CA ALA A 53 0.68 -17.60 4.00
C ALA A 53 1.15 -16.80 2.76
N ALA A 54 0.34 -16.76 1.71
CA ALA A 54 0.63 -15.93 0.53
C ALA A 54 0.60 -14.43 0.85
N MET A 55 -0.32 -13.99 1.71
CA MET A 55 -0.38 -12.59 2.16
C MET A 55 0.85 -12.21 3.00
N ASP A 56 1.28 -13.07 3.93
CA ASP A 56 2.47 -12.86 4.76
C ASP A 56 3.74 -12.83 3.89
N ALA A 57 3.84 -13.72 2.90
CA ALA A 57 4.96 -13.75 1.94
C ALA A 57 4.98 -12.49 1.06
N ASP A 58 3.82 -12.03 0.58
CA ASP A 58 3.70 -10.81 -0.22
C ASP A 58 4.07 -9.55 0.59
N ALA A 59 3.77 -9.52 1.89
CA ALA A 59 4.23 -8.46 2.80
C ALA A 59 5.75 -8.50 3.00
N LEU A 60 6.33 -9.68 3.19
CA LEU A 60 7.79 -9.84 3.32
C LEU A 60 8.52 -9.39 2.05
N LEU A 61 8.04 -9.81 0.87
CA LEU A 61 8.61 -9.40 -0.42
C LEU A 61 8.54 -7.88 -0.61
N TYR A 62 7.42 -7.27 -0.21
CA TYR A 62 7.30 -5.81 -0.22
C TYR A 62 8.38 -5.15 0.66
N CYS A 63 8.55 -5.62 1.89
CA CYS A 63 9.55 -5.09 2.83
C CYS A 63 10.99 -5.31 2.34
N GLN A 64 11.29 -6.48 1.76
CA GLN A 64 12.59 -6.78 1.13
C GLN A 64 12.91 -5.88 -0.05
N GLY A 65 11.92 -5.57 -0.89
CA GLY A 65 12.07 -4.58 -1.96
C GLY A 65 12.40 -3.17 -1.45
N LYS A 66 12.22 -2.90 -0.16
CA LYS A 66 12.55 -1.65 0.53
C LYS A 66 13.80 -1.73 1.39
N GLY A 67 14.49 -2.87 1.43
CA GLY A 67 15.72 -3.08 2.21
C GLY A 67 15.50 -3.55 3.66
N TYR A 68 14.27 -3.92 4.01
CA TYR A 68 13.95 -4.57 5.28
C TYR A 68 13.92 -6.09 5.12
N ASP A 69 14.23 -6.85 6.15
CA ASP A 69 14.28 -8.32 6.12
C ASP A 69 13.14 -8.97 6.90
N ARG A 70 12.30 -8.18 7.58
CA ARG A 70 11.11 -8.64 8.30
C ARG A 70 9.87 -7.83 7.94
N ALA A 71 8.72 -8.49 8.06
CA ALA A 71 7.39 -7.89 7.95
C ALA A 71 6.55 -8.38 9.12
N ASP A 72 6.36 -7.52 10.12
CA ASP A 72 5.68 -7.89 11.35
C ASP A 72 4.19 -7.52 11.28
N PRO A 73 3.27 -8.48 11.46
CA PRO A 73 1.84 -8.20 11.41
C PRO A 73 1.37 -7.38 12.62
N LEU A 74 0.62 -6.32 12.36
CA LEU A 74 -0.14 -5.61 13.39
C LEU A 74 -1.53 -6.26 13.58
N PRO A 75 -2.22 -6.00 14.70
CA PRO A 75 -3.56 -6.53 14.93
C PRO A 75 -4.52 -6.25 13.78
N ALA A 76 -5.26 -7.27 13.37
CA ALA A 76 -6.29 -7.12 12.35
C ALA A 76 -7.45 -6.25 12.87
N THR A 77 -8.06 -5.51 11.95
CA THR A 77 -9.21 -4.64 12.22
C THR A 77 -10.34 -4.99 11.27
N LYS A 78 -11.58 -4.80 11.70
CA LYS A 78 -12.74 -5.04 10.84
C LYS A 78 -12.69 -4.12 9.63
N GLY A 79 -12.90 -4.70 8.45
CA GLY A 79 -13.09 -3.94 7.23
C GLY A 79 -14.45 -3.24 7.21
N ALA A 80 -14.57 -2.20 6.38
CA ALA A 80 -15.85 -1.54 6.12
C ALA A 80 -16.83 -2.43 5.35
N ILE A 81 -16.32 -3.49 4.68
CA ILE A 81 -17.11 -4.45 3.93
C ILE A 81 -17.32 -5.68 4.81
N SER A 82 -18.56 -6.13 4.96
CA SER A 82 -18.90 -7.34 5.72
C SER A 82 -18.13 -8.55 5.20
N GLY A 83 -17.59 -9.36 6.11
CA GLY A 83 -16.76 -10.53 5.78
C GLY A 83 -15.33 -10.20 5.39
N THR A 84 -14.91 -8.94 5.46
CA THR A 84 -13.52 -8.53 5.20
C THR A 84 -12.85 -7.96 6.45
N GLU A 85 -11.54 -8.15 6.53
CA GLU A 85 -10.68 -7.54 7.52
C GLU A 85 -9.55 -6.76 6.84
N LYS A 86 -8.92 -5.91 7.64
CA LYS A 86 -7.73 -5.14 7.27
C LYS A 86 -6.59 -5.47 8.23
N GLN A 87 -5.39 -5.58 7.69
CA GLN A 87 -4.20 -5.80 8.50
C GLN A 87 -3.01 -5.04 7.94
N TRP A 88 -2.34 -4.33 8.84
CA TRP A 88 -1.07 -3.70 8.55
C TRP A 88 0.07 -4.67 8.81
N TYR A 89 1.13 -4.54 8.02
CA TYR A 89 2.44 -5.13 8.28
C TYR A 89 3.45 -4.00 8.37
N LYS A 90 4.26 -4.02 9.42
CA LYS A 90 5.35 -3.07 9.62
C LYS A 90 6.64 -3.70 9.11
N CYS A 91 7.34 -3.01 8.21
CA CYS A 91 8.65 -3.44 7.76
C CYS A 91 9.69 -3.10 8.83
N GLU A 92 10.48 -4.09 9.22
CA GLU A 92 11.51 -3.91 10.24
C GLU A 92 12.83 -4.55 9.81
N TRP A 93 13.92 -4.04 10.38
CA TRP A 93 15.20 -4.74 10.33
C TRP A 93 15.24 -5.81 11.41
N GLY A 94 15.78 -6.97 11.06
CA GLY A 94 16.12 -8.05 11.94
C GLY A 94 17.40 -7.71 12.70
N ALA A 95 17.58 -8.37 13.85
CA ALA A 95 18.74 -8.18 14.69
C ALA A 95 20.08 -8.48 13.95
N ALA A 96 20.06 -9.34 12.92
CA ALA A 96 21.23 -9.65 12.10
C ALA A 96 21.65 -8.50 11.16
N THR A 97 20.70 -7.63 10.80
CA THR A 97 20.91 -6.56 9.81
C THR A 97 21.27 -5.23 10.49
N GLN A 98 20.93 -5.07 11.77
CA GLN A 98 21.23 -3.87 12.57
C GLN A 98 22.69 -3.79 13.06
N ALA A 99 23.48 -4.86 12.88
CA ALA A 99 24.88 -4.94 13.30
C ALA A 99 25.89 -4.65 12.15
N ARG A 100 25.42 -4.11 11.01
CA ARG A 100 26.26 -3.69 9.89
C ARG A 100 26.34 -2.18 9.77
#